data_AF-A0A9R0K1J5-F1
#
_entry.id   AF-A0A9R0K1J5-F1
#
_cell.length_a   1.000
_cell.length_b   1.000
_cell.length_c   1.000
_cell.angle_alpha   90.00
_cell.angle_beta   90.00
_cell.angle_gamma   90.00
#
_symmetry.space_group_name_H-M   'P 1'
#
loop_
_entity.id
_entity.type
_entity.pdbx_description
1 polymer ?
#
loop_
_entity_poly.entity_id
_entity_poly.type
_entity_poly.pdbx_seq_one_letter_code
_entity_poly.pdbx_strand_id
1 'polypeptide(L)'
;MNLIGVCTSRKNGIKVILELLKSPNHEWSKSDEVLSVLKPILVQLCARYLLQEKKRGKALDAVANFHLQNGVMVESLNWMADRSEKGLSQSSSIMVNYIYRLDKLKKMHSRISARATLVLHRIFGDL
;
A
#
# COMPACT_ATOMS: atom_id res chain seq x y z
N MET A 1 3.47 36.18 5.44
CA MET A 1 4.76 35.55 5.10
C MET A 1 4.48 34.45 4.09
N ASN A 2 5.01 34.59 2.88
CA ASN A 2 4.64 33.83 1.68
C ASN A 2 5.10 32.37 1.74
N LEU A 3 4.18 31.43 1.46
CA LEU A 3 4.47 30.05 1.05
C LEU A 3 3.94 29.82 -0.38
N ILE A 4 4.53 30.50 -1.36
CA ILE A 4 4.38 30.10 -2.76
C ILE A 4 5.77 30.08 -3.40
N GLY A 5 6.39 28.91 -3.34
CA GLY A 5 7.73 28.69 -3.85
C GLY A 5 8.01 27.20 -3.99
N VAL A 6 7.16 26.45 -4.68
CA VAL A 6 7.46 25.05 -5.01
C VAL A 6 7.08 24.76 -6.46
N CYS A 7 8.02 25.06 -7.35
CA CYS A 7 8.11 24.40 -8.65
C CYS A 7 9.58 24.15 -8.98
N THR A 8 10.15 23.05 -8.49
CA THR A 8 11.39 22.48 -9.04
C THR A 8 11.48 20.97 -8.78
N SER A 9 11.55 20.21 -9.89
CA SER A 9 12.04 18.83 -10.04
C SER A 9 11.22 17.67 -9.45
N ARG A 10 10.97 16.64 -10.29
CA ARG A 10 10.29 15.37 -9.93
C ARG A 10 10.90 14.65 -8.70
N LYS A 11 12.19 14.91 -8.39
CA LYS A 11 12.88 14.43 -7.17
C LYS A 11 12.37 15.07 -5.87
N ASN A 12 11.70 16.22 -5.96
CA ASN A 12 11.24 17.00 -4.81
C ASN A 12 9.89 16.47 -4.27
N GLY A 13 8.99 16.00 -5.14
CA GLY A 13 7.66 15.52 -4.74
C GLY A 13 7.68 14.29 -3.83
N ILE A 14 8.53 13.29 -4.14
CA ILE A 14 8.67 12.09 -3.29
C ILE A 14 9.21 12.46 -1.91
N LYS A 15 10.19 13.38 -1.85
CA LYS A 15 10.75 13.85 -0.60
C LYS A 15 9.70 14.58 0.25
N VAL A 16 8.90 15.44 -0.37
CA VAL A 16 7.78 16.14 0.29
C VAL A 16 6.76 15.15 0.85
N ILE A 17 6.34 14.15 0.07
CA ILE A 17 5.40 13.13 0.55
C ILE A 17 6.02 12.34 1.71
N LEU A 18 7.29 11.97 1.61
CA LEU A 18 7.97 11.22 2.67
C LEU A 18 8.09 12.03 3.97
N GLU A 19 8.43 13.31 3.89
CA GLU A 19 8.49 14.21 5.03
C GLU A 19 7.11 14.45 5.65
N LEU A 20 6.08 14.62 4.80
CA LEU A 20 4.69 14.74 5.22
C LEU A 20 4.24 13.50 6.02
N LEU A 21 4.47 12.30 5.48
CA LEU A 21 4.08 11.05 6.13
C LEU A 21 4.83 10.79 7.44
N LYS A 22 6.07 11.27 7.56
CA LYS A 22 6.90 11.14 8.77
C LYS A 22 6.67 12.22 9.82
N SER A 23 5.75 13.16 9.57
CA SER A 23 5.44 14.20 10.55
C SER A 23 4.94 13.57 11.87
N PRO A 24 5.47 13.97 13.05
CA PRO A 24 5.22 13.26 14.31
C PRO A 24 3.74 13.07 14.66
N ASN A 25 2.90 14.07 14.38
CA ASN A 25 1.48 14.05 14.72
C ASN A 25 0.58 13.59 13.57
N HIS A 26 1.18 13.24 12.42
CA HIS A 26 0.47 12.82 11.22
C HIS A 26 -0.70 13.78 10.84
N GLU A 27 -0.51 15.10 10.98
CA GLU A 27 -1.56 16.11 10.76
C GLU A 27 -2.17 16.04 9.35
N TRP A 28 -1.40 15.54 8.38
CA TRP A 28 -1.86 15.24 7.03
C TRP A 28 -3.09 14.35 6.98
N SER A 29 -3.29 13.49 8.00
CA SER A 29 -4.43 12.57 8.08
C SER A 29 -5.76 13.24 8.43
N LYS A 30 -5.74 14.54 8.77
CA LYS A 30 -6.93 15.32 9.16
C LYS A 30 -7.50 16.19 8.03
N SER A 31 -6.81 16.32 6.90
CA SER A 31 -7.29 17.10 5.74
C SER A 31 -7.79 16.16 4.64
N ASP A 32 -9.06 16.30 4.28
CA ASP A 32 -9.67 15.51 3.21
C ASP A 32 -9.02 15.82 1.85
N GLU A 33 -8.57 17.06 1.62
CA GLU A 33 -7.83 17.44 0.42
C GLU A 33 -6.52 16.67 0.32
N VAL A 34 -5.74 16.62 1.41
CA VAL A 34 -4.47 15.89 1.45
C VAL A 34 -4.71 14.38 1.31
N LEU A 35 -5.73 13.84 1.98
CA LEU A 35 -6.10 12.43 1.87
C LEU A 35 -6.49 12.05 0.44
N SER A 36 -7.23 12.92 -0.27
CA SER A 36 -7.66 12.67 -1.65
C SER A 36 -6.48 12.56 -2.62
N VAL A 37 -5.43 13.36 -2.39
CA VAL A 37 -4.18 13.33 -3.18
C VAL A 37 -3.33 12.11 -2.83
N LEU A 38 -3.21 11.79 -1.54
CA LEU A 38 -2.36 10.69 -1.07
C LEU A 38 -2.95 9.31 -1.37
N LYS A 39 -4.27 9.13 -1.28
CA LYS A 39 -4.94 7.83 -1.46
C LYS A 39 -4.50 7.07 -2.73
N PRO A 40 -4.63 7.61 -3.95
CA PRO A 40 -4.26 6.86 -5.15
C PRO A 40 -2.76 6.52 -5.19
N ILE A 41 -1.90 7.44 -4.71
CA ILE A 41 -0.45 7.25 -4.68
C ILE A 41 -0.07 6.12 -3.72
N LEU A 42 -0.56 6.17 -2.48
CA LEU A 42 -0.17 5.23 -1.43
C LEU A 42 -0.80 3.86 -1.63
N VAL A 43 -2.03 3.77 -2.12
CA VAL A 43 -2.65 2.48 -2.47
C VAL A 43 -1.87 1.80 -3.61
N GLN A 44 -1.42 2.55 -4.61
CA GLN A 44 -0.59 2.01 -5.70
C GLN A 44 0.78 1.54 -5.21
N LEU A 45 1.45 2.33 -4.37
CA LEU A 45 2.71 1.94 -3.76
C LEU A 45 2.56 0.72 -2.83
N CYS A 46 1.50 0.65 -2.05
CA CYS A 46 1.19 -0.48 -1.18
C CYS A 46 0.98 -1.76 -2.01
N ALA A 47 0.17 -1.70 -3.07
CA ALA A 47 -0.04 -2.84 -3.95
C ALA A 47 1.27 -3.32 -4.58
N ARG A 48 2.11 -2.39 -5.07
CA ARG A 48 3.44 -2.74 -5.59
C ARG A 48 4.32 -3.38 -4.50
N TYR A 49 4.34 -2.79 -3.31
CA TYR A 49 5.12 -3.28 -2.17
C TYR A 49 4.77 -4.72 -1.80
N LEU A 50 3.49 -5.05 -1.70
CA LEU A 50 3.03 -6.39 -1.33
C LEU A 50 3.27 -7.43 -2.43
N LEU A 51 3.18 -7.02 -3.70
CA LEU A 51 3.14 -7.95 -4.83
C LEU A 51 4.49 -8.13 -5.54
N GLN A 52 5.33 -7.09 -5.57
CA GLN A 52 6.55 -7.04 -6.36
C GLN A 52 7.81 -7.01 -5.51
N GLU A 53 7.78 -6.32 -4.37
CA GLU A 53 8.98 -6.14 -3.56
C GLU A 53 9.29 -7.42 -2.78
N LYS A 54 10.52 -7.92 -2.93
CA LYS A 54 10.95 -9.21 -2.39
C LYS A 54 12.32 -9.12 -1.71
N LYS A 55 12.50 -9.94 -0.68
CA LYS A 55 13.81 -10.17 -0.04
C LYS A 55 14.08 -11.67 -0.03
N ARG A 56 15.20 -12.10 -0.63
CA ARG A 56 15.59 -13.52 -0.75
C ARG A 56 14.46 -14.40 -1.33
N GLY A 57 13.78 -13.90 -2.37
CA GLY A 57 12.69 -14.60 -3.07
C GLY A 57 11.33 -14.60 -2.38
N LYS A 58 11.23 -14.09 -1.14
CA LYS A 58 9.99 -13.99 -0.35
C LYS A 58 9.43 -12.57 -0.36
N ALA A 59 8.13 -12.41 -0.11
CA ALA A 59 7.51 -11.09 0.01
C ALA A 59 8.23 -10.26 1.08
N LEU A 60 8.44 -8.96 0.80
CA LEU A 60 9.20 -8.08 1.68
C LEU A 60 8.47 -7.81 3.01
N ASP A 61 7.14 -7.68 2.96
CA ASP A 61 6.30 -7.56 4.15
C ASP A 61 6.19 -8.89 4.90
N ALA A 62 6.42 -8.87 6.21
CA ALA A 62 6.42 -10.07 7.03
C ALA A 62 5.02 -10.71 7.13
N VAL A 63 3.97 -9.90 7.23
CA VAL A 63 2.57 -10.36 7.36
C VAL A 63 2.09 -10.94 6.03
N ALA A 64 2.35 -10.27 4.91
CA ALA A 64 2.06 -10.78 3.58
C ALA A 64 2.81 -12.08 3.32
N ASN A 65 4.09 -12.15 3.69
CA ASN A 65 4.88 -13.37 3.54
C ASN A 65 4.29 -14.54 4.36
N PHE A 66 3.83 -14.29 5.59
CA PHE A 66 3.15 -15.29 6.40
C PHE A 66 1.86 -15.78 5.71
N HIS A 67 0.98 -14.88 5.29
CA HIS A 67 -0.28 -15.25 4.64
C HIS A 67 -0.08 -15.95 3.28
N LEU A 68 0.84 -15.46 2.44
CA LEU A 68 1.12 -16.05 1.14
C LEU A 68 1.72 -17.45 1.25
N GLN A 69 2.57 -17.71 2.25
CA GLN A 69 3.10 -19.06 2.53
C GLN A 69 2.01 -20.04 2.96
N ASN A 70 0.93 -19.56 3.58
CA ASN A 70 -0.23 -20.36 3.97
C ASN A 70 -1.28 -20.50 2.85
N GLY A 71 -0.98 -20.07 1.61
CA GLY A 71 -1.91 -20.18 0.48
C GLY A 71 -3.02 -19.11 0.46
N VAL A 72 -2.91 -18.09 1.31
CA VAL A 72 -3.84 -16.97 1.39
C VAL A 72 -3.44 -15.91 0.38
N MET A 73 -4.38 -15.10 -0.08
CA MET A 73 -4.14 -14.10 -1.10
C MET A 73 -4.69 -12.75 -0.69
N VAL A 74 -4.06 -11.69 -1.17
CA VAL A 74 -4.57 -10.32 -1.01
C VAL A 74 -5.93 -10.22 -1.71
N GLU A 75 -6.93 -9.79 -0.96
CA GLU A 75 -8.28 -9.54 -1.45
C GLU A 75 -8.52 -8.06 -1.73
N SER A 76 -8.22 -7.22 -0.74
CA SER A 76 -8.46 -5.78 -0.79
C SER A 76 -7.38 -5.01 -0.03
N LEU A 77 -7.20 -3.75 -0.43
CA LEU A 77 -6.46 -2.73 0.31
C LEU A 77 -7.46 -1.72 0.84
N ASN A 78 -7.47 -1.52 2.16
CA ASN A 78 -8.43 -0.69 2.84
C ASN A 78 -7.74 0.60 3.29
N TRP A 79 -8.04 1.70 2.58
CA TRP A 79 -7.53 3.04 2.88
C TRP A 79 -8.13 3.59 4.17
N MET A 80 -7.30 4.20 5.03
CA MET A 80 -7.70 4.79 6.31
C MET A 80 -8.47 3.84 7.24
N ALA A 81 -8.11 2.55 7.22
CA ALA A 81 -8.75 1.49 8.00
C ALA A 81 -8.26 1.44 9.46
N ASP A 82 -7.00 1.80 9.71
CA ASP A 82 -6.46 1.98 11.07
C ASP A 82 -5.92 3.40 11.23
N ARG A 83 -6.75 4.28 11.82
CA ARG A 83 -6.42 5.70 12.07
C ARG A 83 -5.68 5.93 13.38
N SER A 84 -5.27 4.88 14.09
CA SER A 84 -4.44 5.02 15.28
C SER A 84 -3.06 5.58 14.89
N GLU A 85 -2.35 6.18 15.85
CA GLU A 85 -0.97 6.65 15.66
C GLU A 85 -0.06 5.52 15.15
N LYS A 86 -0.27 4.31 15.66
CA LYS A 86 0.43 3.10 15.21
C LYS A 86 0.13 2.78 13.74
N GLY A 87 -1.14 2.78 13.34
CA GLY A 87 -1.55 2.51 11.95
C GLY A 87 -0.99 3.56 10.97
N LEU A 88 -1.05 4.83 11.35
CA LEU A 88 -0.48 5.93 10.56
C LEU A 88 1.05 5.79 10.39
N SER A 89 1.76 5.45 11.46
CA SER A 89 3.22 5.30 11.45
C SER A 89 3.69 4.03 10.71
N GLN A 90 2.99 2.91 10.87
CA GLN A 90 3.43 1.62 10.33
C GLN A 90 3.07 1.42 8.85
N SER A 91 1.89 1.88 8.41
CA SER A 91 1.38 1.59 7.07
C SER A 91 0.62 2.75 6.43
N SER A 92 0.75 3.98 6.95
CA SER A 92 -0.04 5.13 6.51
C SER A 92 -1.55 4.83 6.52
N SER A 93 -2.00 4.11 7.56
CA SER A 93 -3.39 3.68 7.77
C SER A 93 -3.97 2.75 6.71
N ILE A 94 -3.13 2.10 5.90
CA ILE A 94 -3.58 1.07 4.96
C ILE A 94 -3.59 -0.29 5.69
N MET A 95 -4.73 -0.97 5.62
CA MET A 95 -4.85 -2.38 6.02
C MET A 95 -5.10 -3.28 4.81
N VAL A 96 -4.79 -4.57 4.95
CA VAL A 96 -4.91 -5.56 3.88
C VAL A 96 -5.81 -6.69 4.35
N ASN A 97 -6.83 -7.01 3.55
CA ASN A 97 -7.62 -8.23 3.77
C ASN A 97 -6.97 -9.39 3.01
N TYR A 98 -6.81 -10.51 3.70
CA TYR A 98 -6.29 -11.75 3.15
C TYR A 98 -7.38 -12.83 3.17
N ILE A 99 -7.59 -13.50 2.04
CA ILE A 99 -8.61 -14.55 1.91
C ILE A 99 -8.04 -15.89 1.47
N TYR A 100 -8.49 -16.96 2.13
CA TYR A 100 -8.25 -18.33 1.70
C TYR A 100 -9.20 -18.66 0.54
N ARG A 101 -8.68 -19.22 -0.56
CA ARG A 101 -9.52 -19.82 -1.61
C ARG A 101 -9.24 -21.32 -1.65
N LEU A 102 -10.06 -22.07 -0.92
CA LEU A 102 -9.95 -23.53 -0.81
C LEU A 102 -10.00 -24.22 -2.19
N ASP A 103 -10.77 -23.67 -3.13
CA ASP A 103 -10.94 -24.23 -4.49
C ASP A 103 -9.69 -24.10 -5.40
N LYS A 104 -8.65 -23.36 -4.97
CA LYS A 104 -7.44 -23.10 -5.76
C LYS A 104 -6.17 -23.71 -5.17
N LEU A 105 -6.29 -24.52 -4.11
CA LEU A 105 -5.17 -25.18 -3.41
C LEU A 105 -4.34 -26.12 -4.32
N LYS A 106 -4.89 -26.63 -5.42
CA LYS A 106 -4.19 -27.59 -6.30
C LYS A 106 -3.17 -27.01 -7.29
N LYS A 107 -2.87 -25.69 -7.29
CA LYS A 107 -1.99 -25.10 -8.32
C LYS A 107 -1.11 -23.93 -7.85
N MET A 108 -0.52 -24.02 -6.65
CA MET A 108 0.22 -22.91 -6.05
C MET A 108 1.72 -23.16 -5.85
N HIS A 109 2.50 -22.99 -6.92
CA HIS A 109 3.95 -22.78 -6.78
C HIS A 109 4.58 -21.75 -7.74
N SER A 110 3.89 -21.25 -8.78
CA SER A 110 4.55 -20.43 -9.82
C SER A 110 3.84 -19.15 -10.30
N ARG A 111 2.67 -18.78 -9.77
CA ARG A 111 1.81 -17.74 -10.40
C ARG A 111 1.56 -16.48 -9.56
N ILE A 112 2.51 -16.06 -8.73
CA ILE A 112 2.39 -14.80 -7.94
C ILE A 112 2.28 -13.58 -8.88
N SER A 113 3.03 -13.56 -9.98
CA SER A 113 3.06 -12.42 -10.92
C SER A 113 1.73 -12.19 -11.65
N ALA A 114 1.14 -13.23 -12.24
CA ALA A 114 -0.15 -13.11 -12.96
C ALA A 114 -1.32 -12.74 -12.02
N ARG A 115 -1.19 -13.06 -10.72
CA ARG A 115 -2.23 -12.77 -9.72
C ARG A 115 -2.12 -11.35 -9.18
N ALA A 116 -0.91 -10.80 -9.13
CA ALA A 116 -0.69 -9.39 -8.89
C ALA A 116 -1.47 -8.54 -9.89
N THR A 117 -1.44 -8.88 -11.18
CA THR A 117 -2.19 -8.17 -12.23
C THR A 117 -3.71 -8.17 -12.00
N LEU A 118 -4.30 -9.28 -11.54
CA LEU A 118 -5.74 -9.35 -11.24
C LEU A 118 -6.11 -8.58 -9.96
N VAL A 119 -5.25 -8.62 -8.95
CA VAL A 119 -5.42 -7.84 -7.72
C VAL A 119 -5.31 -6.34 -8.04
N LEU A 120 -4.36 -5.94 -8.88
CA LEU A 120 -4.25 -4.58 -9.39
C LEU A 120 -5.50 -4.18 -10.21
N HIS A 121 -5.99 -5.01 -11.12
CA HIS A 121 -7.22 -4.70 -11.87
C HIS A 121 -8.44 -4.54 -10.95
N ARG A 122 -8.56 -5.34 -9.89
CA ARG A 122 -9.67 -5.19 -8.93
C ARG A 122 -9.50 -3.98 -8.01
N ILE A 123 -8.27 -3.62 -7.65
CA ILE A 123 -7.98 -2.47 -6.75
C ILE A 123 -8.02 -1.14 -7.52
N PHE A 124 -7.60 -1.13 -8.79
CA PHE A 124 -7.47 0.08 -9.63
C PHE A 124 -8.51 0.17 -10.74
N GLY A 125 -9.32 -0.86 -11.00
CA GLY A 125 -10.36 -0.84 -12.02
C GLY A 125 -11.66 -0.13 -11.60
N ASP A 126 -11.83 0.09 -10.29
CA ASP A 126 -12.96 0.82 -9.70
C ASP A 126 -12.60 2.26 -9.29
N LEU A 127 -11.44 2.77 -9.75
CA LEU A 127 -10.95 4.15 -9.57
C LEU A 127 -11.14 4.98 -10.83
#